data_AF-A0A9E3B4C1-F1
#
_entry.id   AF-A0A9E3B4C1-F1
#
_cell.length_a   1.000
_cell.length_b   1.000
_cell.length_c   1.000
_cell.angle_alpha   90.00
_cell.angle_beta   90.00
_cell.angle_gamma   90.00
#
_symmetry.space_group_name_H-M   'P 1'
#
loop_
_entity.id
_entity.type
_entity.pdbx_description
1 polymer ?
#
loop_
_entity_poly.entity_id
_entity_poly.type
_entity_poly.pdbx_seq_one_letter_code
_entity_poly.pdbx_strand_id
1 'polypeptide(L)'
;MKRASIIAATALTFALQAQAALAATVTDVSAEWAGYWNAKNLKAILTLYAPEPIFCPTNGKSWSGIAEIRKNFAGLLAVYDPRI
;
A
#
# COMPACT_ATOMS: atom_id res chain seq x y z
N MET A 1 -33.55 -30.17 -21.09
CA MET A 1 -32.85 -29.97 -19.80
C MET A 1 -31.95 -28.74 -19.92
N LYS A 2 -32.31 -27.59 -19.32
CA LYS A 2 -31.52 -26.35 -19.29
C LYS A 2 -31.46 -25.84 -17.84
N ARG A 3 -30.46 -26.27 -17.06
CA ARG A 3 -30.24 -25.84 -15.67
C ARG A 3 -28.74 -25.60 -15.37
N ALA A 4 -27.99 -25.09 -16.33
CA ALA A 4 -26.57 -24.76 -16.15
C ALA A 4 -26.30 -23.26 -15.92
N SER A 5 -27.31 -22.40 -16.04
CA SER A 5 -27.10 -20.94 -16.17
C SER A 5 -27.10 -20.14 -14.86
N ILE A 6 -27.43 -20.75 -13.71
CA ILE A 6 -27.50 -20.00 -12.43
C ILE A 6 -26.15 -20.00 -11.70
N ILE A 7 -25.31 -21.04 -11.88
CA ILE A 7 -24.05 -21.17 -11.13
C ILE A 7 -22.96 -20.21 -11.64
N ALA A 8 -22.95 -19.91 -12.95
CA ALA A 8 -21.95 -19.01 -13.54
C ALA A 8 -22.13 -17.53 -13.14
N ALA A 9 -23.36 -17.09 -12.85
CA ALA A 9 -23.65 -15.71 -12.50
C ALA A 9 -23.11 -15.34 -11.09
N THR A 10 -23.21 -16.27 -10.13
CA THR A 10 -22.81 -16.02 -8.74
C THR A 10 -21.29 -15.93 -8.57
N ALA A 11 -20.53 -16.75 -9.29
CA ALA A 11 -19.06 -16.73 -9.24
C ALA A 11 -18.47 -15.42 -9.80
N LEU A 12 -19.11 -14.86 -10.84
CA LEU A 12 -18.69 -13.60 -11.44
C LEU A 12 -18.96 -12.40 -10.51
N THR A 13 -20.11 -12.38 -9.83
CA THR A 13 -20.44 -11.32 -8.86
C THR A 13 -19.48 -11.32 -7.67
N PHE A 14 -19.10 -12.50 -7.18
CA PHE A 14 -18.17 -12.61 -6.04
C PHE A 14 -16.76 -12.15 -6.41
N ALA A 15 -16.28 -12.49 -7.61
CA ALA A 15 -14.98 -12.03 -8.10
C ALA A 15 -14.93 -10.50 -8.26
N LEU A 16 -16.00 -9.87 -8.76
CA LEU A 16 -16.08 -8.42 -8.89
C LEU A 16 -16.10 -7.70 -7.53
N GLN A 17 -16.83 -8.25 -6.54
CA GLN A 17 -16.84 -7.68 -5.18
C GLN A 17 -15.48 -7.80 -4.49
N ALA A 18 -14.79 -8.94 -4.63
CA ALA A 18 -13.45 -9.11 -4.10
C ALA A 18 -12.44 -8.16 -4.75
N GLN A 19 -12.51 -7.98 -6.07
CA GLN A 19 -11.65 -7.04 -6.80
C GLN A 19 -11.90 -5.59 -6.36
N ALA A 20 -13.16 -5.19 -6.19
CA ALA A 20 -13.54 -3.86 -5.73
C ALA A 20 -13.10 -3.61 -4.28
N ALA A 21 -13.25 -4.59 -3.39
CA ALA A 21 -12.80 -4.50 -2.01
C ALA A 21 -11.26 -4.35 -1.93
N LEU A 22 -10.53 -5.13 -2.72
CA LEU A 22 -9.07 -5.01 -2.82
C LEU A 22 -8.64 -3.62 -3.33
N ALA A 23 -9.30 -3.12 -4.38
CA ALA A 23 -9.00 -1.78 -4.92
C ALA A 23 -9.27 -0.66 -3.90
N ALA A 24 -10.37 -0.76 -3.13
CA ALA A 24 -10.66 0.19 -2.05
C ALA A 24 -9.57 0.17 -0.97
N THR A 25 -9.17 -1.01 -0.48
CA THR A 25 -8.12 -1.13 0.55
C THR A 25 -6.76 -0.54 0.13
N VAL A 26 -6.38 -0.66 -1.15
CA VAL A 26 -5.11 -0.10 -1.65
C VAL A 26 -5.16 1.42 -1.74
N THR A 27 -6.32 1.97 -2.07
CA THR A 27 -6.55 3.43 -2.12
C THR A 27 -6.42 4.03 -0.72
N ASP A 28 -6.95 3.34 0.30
CA ASP A 28 -6.86 3.75 1.70
C ASP A 28 -5.41 3.76 2.20
N VAL A 29 -4.64 2.70 1.95
CA VAL A 29 -3.23 2.62 2.38
C VAL A 29 -2.37 3.71 1.75
N SER A 30 -2.65 4.09 0.50
CA SER A 30 -1.91 5.16 -0.19
C SER A 30 -2.16 6.53 0.44
N ALA A 31 -3.42 6.82 0.79
CA ALA A 31 -3.80 8.05 1.47
C ALA A 31 -3.24 8.12 2.90
N GLU A 32 -3.30 7.00 3.64
CA GLU A 32 -2.68 6.90 4.97
C GLU A 32 -1.17 7.14 4.92
N TRP A 33 -0.49 6.51 3.96
CA TRP A 33 0.96 6.67 3.79
C TRP A 33 1.33 8.13 3.52
N ALA A 34 0.64 8.79 2.59
CA ALA A 34 0.85 10.21 2.28
C ALA A 34 0.56 11.11 3.49
N GLY A 35 -0.53 10.84 4.21
CA GLY A 35 -0.89 11.55 5.44
C GLY A 35 0.20 11.47 6.51
N TYR A 36 0.69 10.25 6.79
CA TYR A 36 1.77 10.07 7.76
C TYR A 36 3.10 10.67 7.28
N TRP A 37 3.39 10.62 5.97
CA TRP A 37 4.59 11.22 5.38
C TRP A 37 4.59 12.74 5.51
N ASN A 38 3.49 13.40 5.12
CA ASN A 38 3.29 14.85 5.28
C ASN A 38 3.35 15.28 6.75
N ALA A 39 2.83 14.46 7.66
CA ALA A 39 2.91 14.69 9.11
C ALA A 39 4.28 14.33 9.73
N LYS A 40 5.25 13.87 8.93
CA LYS A 40 6.55 13.34 9.36
C LYS A 40 6.46 12.24 10.42
N ASN A 41 5.35 11.50 10.45
CA ASN A 41 5.09 10.44 11.42
C ASN A 41 5.71 9.11 10.99
N LEU A 42 7.05 9.02 11.07
CA LEU A 42 7.80 7.84 10.64
C LEU A 42 7.33 6.54 11.33
N LYS A 43 6.91 6.61 12.59
CA LYS A 43 6.42 5.43 13.31
C LYS A 43 5.18 4.85 12.64
N ALA A 44 4.22 5.69 12.28
CA ALA A 44 2.97 5.26 11.63
C ALA A 44 3.19 4.81 10.18
N ILE A 45 4.07 5.46 9.43
CA ILE A 45 4.43 5.00 8.07
C ILE A 45 4.94 3.56 8.11
N LEU A 46 5.81 3.23 9.05
CA LEU A 46 6.42 1.90 9.13
C LEU A 46 5.44 0.80 9.53
N THR A 47 4.27 1.11 10.09
CA THR A 47 3.24 0.10 10.37
C THR A 47 2.46 -0.34 9.12
N LEU A 48 2.58 0.40 8.01
CA LEU A 48 1.95 0.07 6.74
C LEU A 48 2.75 -0.96 5.92
N TYR A 49 3.99 -1.22 6.30
CA TYR A 49 4.86 -2.14 5.57
C TYR A 49 4.72 -3.59 6.08
N ALA A 50 4.86 -4.54 5.16
CA ALA A 50 5.01 -5.95 5.48
C ALA A 50 6.31 -6.19 6.30
N PRO A 51 6.46 -7.35 6.97
CA PRO A 51 7.65 -7.66 7.78
C PRO A 51 8.99 -7.56 7.03
N GLU A 52 9.01 -7.99 5.76
CA GLU A 52 10.18 -7.97 4.87
C GLU A 52 9.90 -7.07 3.65
N PRO A 53 9.87 -5.74 3.83
CA PRO A 53 9.48 -4.82 2.77
C PRO A 53 10.63 -4.52 1.82
N ILE A 54 10.29 -4.12 0.60
CA ILE A 54 11.21 -3.49 -0.35
C ILE A 54 10.61 -2.14 -0.74
N PHE A 55 11.37 -1.06 -0.56
CA PHE A 55 11.02 0.26 -1.05
C PHE A 55 11.78 0.59 -2.33
N CYS A 56 11.06 0.97 -3.37
CA CYS A 56 11.62 1.35 -4.66
C CYS A 56 11.41 2.86 -4.89
N PRO A 57 12.40 3.71 -4.59
CA PRO A 57 12.28 5.13 -4.90
C PRO A 57 12.24 5.34 -6.41
N THR A 58 11.65 6.47 -6.85
CA THR A 58 11.65 6.85 -8.28
C THR A 58 13.06 6.93 -8.85
N ASN A 59 14.00 7.42 -8.06
CA ASN A 59 15.41 7.54 -8.42
C ASN A 59 16.29 6.87 -7.36
N GLY A 60 17.35 6.19 -7.79
CA GLY A 60 18.33 5.56 -6.91
C GLY A 60 18.08 4.07 -6.66
N LYS A 61 18.75 3.53 -5.63
CA LYS A 61 18.71 2.10 -5.30
C LYS A 61 17.47 1.79 -4.45
N SER A 62 16.87 0.62 -4.67
CA SER A 62 15.87 0.05 -3.75
C SER A 62 16.45 -0.25 -2.37
N TRP A 63 15.60 -0.19 -1.35
CA TRP A 63 15.95 -0.46 0.05
C TRP A 63 15.18 -1.68 0.53
N SER A 64 15.88 -2.62 1.18
CA SER A 64 15.31 -3.88 1.63
C SER A 64 15.32 -3.96 3.15
N GLY A 65 14.17 -4.31 3.72
CA GLY A 65 14.00 -4.47 5.16
C GLY A 65 13.61 -3.17 5.87
N ILE A 66 12.82 -3.30 6.95
CA ILE A 66 12.32 -2.17 7.75
C ILE A 66 13.46 -1.30 8.30
N ALA A 67 14.59 -1.90 8.67
CA ALA A 67 15.71 -1.15 9.25
C ALA A 67 16.34 -0.16 8.25
N GLU A 68 16.55 -0.59 7.00
CA GLU A 68 17.11 0.26 5.95
C GLU A 68 16.11 1.36 5.55
N ILE A 69 14.84 1.00 5.35
CA ILE A 69 13.77 1.95 5.04
C ILE A 69 13.64 3.02 6.14
N ARG A 70 13.61 2.59 7.42
CA ARG A 70 13.55 3.52 8.56
C ARG A 70 14.69 4.53 8.54
N LYS A 71 15.92 4.05 8.35
CA LYS A 71 17.12 4.90 8.31
C LYS A 71 17.02 5.94 7.20
N ASN A 72 16.65 5.51 5.99
CA ASN A 72 16.59 6.40 4.83
C ASN A 72 15.43 7.40 4.94
N PHE A 73 14.24 6.97 5.39
CA PHE A 73 13.12 7.87 5.64
C PHE A 73 13.43 8.92 6.71
N ALA A 74 14.07 8.52 7.82
CA ALA A 74 14.48 9.47 8.85
C ALA A 74 15.46 10.53 8.29
N GLY A 75 16.41 10.11 7.46
CA GLY A 75 17.34 11.02 6.79
C GLY A 75 16.63 12.00 5.86
N LEU A 76 15.66 11.52 5.08
CA LEU A 76 14.86 12.38 4.18
C LEU A 76 14.00 13.38 4.95
N LEU A 77 13.25 12.94 5.97
CA LEU A 77 12.34 13.81 6.73
C LEU A 77 13.05 14.85 7.59
N ALA A 78 14.34 14.63 7.90
CA ALA A 78 15.18 15.60 8.57
C ALA A 78 15.54 16.81 7.68
N VAL A 79 15.59 16.62 6.36
CA VAL A 79 15.99 17.66 5.40
C VAL A 79 14.83 18.18 4.53
N TYR A 80 13.80 17.36 4.35
CA TYR A 80 12.67 17.65 3.46
C TYR A 80 11.38 17.89 4.26
N ASP A 81 10.56 18.83 3.81
CA ASP A 81 9.19 19.05 4.31
C ASP A 81 8.18 18.59 3.24
N PRO A 82 7.70 17.34 3.32
CA PRO A 82 6.86 16.77 2.28
C PRO A 82 5.44 17.35 2.25
N ARG A 83 4.96 17.54 1.01
CA ARG A 83 3.58 17.91 0.69
C ARG A 83 3.16 17.17 -0.58
N ILE A 84 2.71 15.95 -0.41
CA ILE A 84 2.26 15.05 -1.48
C ILE A 84 0.83 14.60 -1.28
#